data_AF-A0AB34H6Y8-F1
#
_entry.id   AF-A0AB34H6Y8-F1
#
_cell.length_a   1.000
_cell.length_b   1.000
_cell.length_c   1.000
_cell.angle_alpha   90.00
_cell.angle_beta   90.00
_cell.angle_gamma   90.00
#
_symmetry.space_group_name_H-M   'P 1'
#
loop_
_entity.id
_entity.type
_entity.pdbx_description
1 polymer ?
#
loop_
_entity_poly.entity_id
_entity_poly.type
_entity_poly.pdbx_seq_one_letter_code
_entity_poly.pdbx_strand_id
1 'polypeptide(L)'
;MTKVHSFFIPDVEYLSDLKGLIKYLGEKVGVGKICLWCNERGKSFYSTDAVQAHMNDRSHCKLFTDGDALLEFADFYDFRSSYPGHREGEDADETEESPPERALEYDDDTTELLLPSGARVGHRSLMRYYKQRFGLSRAVAVAKNQKAVGRVLQQYRALGYTGSAGAALVRQRDMQYVQRMKSKWMLKMGMKNNATKQMHFRPQVLF
;
A
#
# COMPACT_ATOMS: atom_id res chain seq x y z
N MET A 1 38.77 -25.14 18.16
CA MET A 1 37.56 -25.19 17.28
C MET A 1 37.13 -23.80 16.82
N THR A 2 36.90 -22.84 17.71
CA THR A 2 36.49 -21.45 17.36
C THR A 2 37.49 -20.67 16.51
N LYS A 3 38.78 -20.65 16.86
CA LYS A 3 39.79 -19.84 16.12
C LYS A 3 40.24 -20.45 14.79
N VAL A 4 40.38 -21.78 14.72
CA VAL A 4 40.96 -22.48 13.56
C VAL A 4 39.91 -22.91 12.55
N HIS A 5 38.73 -23.33 13.02
CA HIS A 5 37.67 -23.87 12.17
C HIS A 5 36.40 -23.00 12.19
N SER A 6 36.46 -21.82 12.82
CA SER A 6 35.33 -20.89 12.94
C SER A 6 34.04 -21.55 13.46
N PHE A 7 34.18 -22.57 14.32
CA PHE A 7 33.03 -23.26 14.90
C PHE A 7 32.30 -22.31 15.85
N PHE A 8 31.04 -22.00 15.52
CA PHE A 8 30.18 -21.08 16.24
C PHE A 8 28.97 -21.83 16.80
N ILE A 9 28.64 -21.55 18.06
CA ILE A 9 27.44 -22.05 18.74
C ILE A 9 26.41 -20.92 18.68
N PRO A 10 25.24 -21.14 18.05
CA PRO A 10 24.15 -20.17 18.02
C PRO A 10 23.64 -19.85 19.43
N ASP A 11 23.15 -18.62 19.64
CA ASP A 11 22.31 -18.27 20.78
C ASP A 11 22.85 -18.69 22.16
N VAL A 12 24.14 -18.42 22.40
CA VAL A 12 24.85 -18.79 23.65
C VAL A 12 24.18 -18.24 24.91
N GLU A 13 23.45 -17.13 24.80
CA GLU A 13 22.70 -16.50 25.90
C GLU A 13 21.59 -17.40 26.46
N TYR A 14 21.04 -18.29 25.62
CA TYR A 14 19.94 -19.19 25.96
C TYR A 14 20.41 -20.65 26.14
N LEU A 15 21.72 -20.89 26.16
CA LEU A 15 22.26 -22.24 26.27
C LEU A 15 22.34 -22.67 27.74
N SER A 16 21.51 -23.63 28.15
CA SER A 16 21.45 -24.12 29.53
C SER A 16 22.53 -25.16 29.82
N ASP A 17 22.81 -26.08 28.87
CA ASP A 17 23.84 -27.12 29.02
C ASP A 17 24.83 -27.18 27.85
N LEU A 18 25.89 -26.38 27.96
CA LEU A 18 27.02 -26.40 27.04
C LEU A 18 27.75 -27.75 26.99
N LYS A 19 27.85 -28.43 28.13
CA LYS A 19 28.65 -29.66 28.23
C LYS A 19 27.90 -30.81 27.56
N GLY A 20 26.59 -30.90 27.77
CA GLY A 20 25.69 -31.81 27.08
C GLY A 20 25.74 -31.62 25.57
N LEU A 21 25.61 -30.36 25.10
CA LEU A 21 25.65 -30.05 23.68
C LEU A 21 26.97 -30.50 23.02
N ILE A 22 28.12 -30.17 23.61
CA ILE A 22 29.42 -30.56 23.05
C ILE A 22 29.59 -32.09 23.06
N LYS A 23 29.12 -32.77 24.12
CA LYS A 23 29.16 -34.23 24.20
C LYS A 23 28.32 -34.86 23.08
N TYR A 24 27.11 -34.36 22.87
CA TYR A 24 26.22 -34.82 21.81
C TYR A 24 26.83 -34.60 20.41
N LEU A 25 27.40 -33.43 20.14
CA LEU A 25 28.09 -33.16 18.87
C LEU A 25 29.31 -34.08 18.67
N GLY A 26 30.02 -34.39 19.75
CA GLY A 26 31.11 -35.37 19.75
C GLY A 26 30.61 -36.78 19.39
N GLU A 27 29.48 -37.20 19.94
CA GLU A 27 28.84 -38.48 19.61
C GLU A 27 28.35 -38.51 18.16
N LYS A 28 27.80 -37.40 17.64
CA LYS A 28 27.33 -37.27 16.25
C LYS A 28 28.47 -37.43 15.23
N VAL A 29 29.62 -36.82 15.47
CA VAL A 29 30.80 -36.93 14.59
C VAL A 29 31.57 -38.25 14.83
N GLY A 30 31.71 -38.67 16.09
CA GLY A 30 32.52 -39.82 16.47
C GLY A 30 31.84 -41.16 16.21
N VAL A 31 30.63 -41.34 16.75
CA VAL A 31 29.86 -42.59 16.66
C VAL A 31 28.98 -42.57 15.41
N GLY A 32 28.23 -41.48 15.23
CA GLY A 32 27.33 -41.33 14.08
C GLY A 32 28.07 -41.22 12.75
N LYS A 33 29.31 -40.72 12.76
CA LYS A 33 30.11 -40.42 11.56
C LYS A 33 29.33 -39.54 10.57
N ILE A 34 28.57 -38.59 11.12
CA ILE A 34 27.72 -37.68 10.38
C ILE A 34 28.32 -36.28 10.44
N CYS A 35 28.28 -35.58 9.32
CA CYS A 35 28.70 -34.19 9.22
C CYS A 35 27.62 -33.26 9.81
N LEU A 36 28.02 -32.35 10.70
CA LEU A 36 27.11 -31.43 11.41
C LEU A 36 26.27 -30.50 10.52
N TRP A 37 26.74 -30.24 9.29
CA TRP A 37 26.04 -29.41 8.32
C TRP A 37 25.19 -30.20 7.31
N CYS A 38 25.69 -31.35 6.85
CA CYS A 38 24.98 -32.13 5.83
C CYS A 38 23.83 -32.95 6.41
N ASN A 39 23.90 -33.31 7.70
CA ASN A 39 23.00 -34.26 8.34
C ASN A 39 22.78 -35.47 7.40
N GLU A 40 21.56 -35.62 6.89
CA GLU A 40 21.14 -36.74 6.03
C GLU A 40 21.20 -36.43 4.52
N ARG A 41 21.39 -35.16 4.14
CA ARG A 41 21.46 -34.75 2.71
C ARG A 41 22.79 -35.14 2.05
N GLY A 42 23.71 -35.71 2.83
CA GLY A 42 25.10 -35.99 2.45
C GLY A 42 25.44 -37.46 2.31
N LYS A 43 26.71 -37.72 2.01
CA LYS A 43 27.29 -39.06 1.98
C LYS A 43 27.43 -39.57 3.41
N SER A 44 27.09 -40.84 3.66
CA SER A 44 27.47 -41.52 4.89
C SER A 44 28.97 -41.80 4.88
N PHE A 45 29.63 -41.59 6.02
CA PHE A 45 31.06 -41.83 6.17
C PHE A 45 31.31 -43.08 7.01
N TYR A 46 32.36 -43.82 6.66
CA TYR A 46 32.71 -45.08 7.33
C TYR A 46 33.78 -44.92 8.41
N SER A 47 34.51 -43.80 8.43
CA SER A 47 35.52 -43.48 9.45
C SER A 47 35.35 -42.05 9.96
N THR A 48 35.79 -41.80 11.18
CA THR A 48 35.80 -40.46 11.79
C THR A 48 36.74 -39.52 11.05
N ASP A 49 37.88 -40.03 10.58
CA ASP A 49 38.85 -39.28 9.79
C ASP A 49 38.24 -38.79 8.47
N ALA A 50 37.45 -39.62 7.78
CA ALA A 50 36.75 -39.20 6.56
C ALA A 50 35.73 -38.09 6.81
N VAL A 51 35.02 -38.12 7.94
CA VAL A 51 34.08 -37.06 8.33
C VAL A 51 34.83 -35.77 8.62
N GLN A 52 35.93 -35.83 9.38
CA GLN A 52 36.71 -34.66 9.75
C GLN A 52 37.39 -34.02 8.53
N ALA A 53 37.95 -34.84 7.62
CA ALA A 53 38.47 -34.38 6.34
C ALA A 53 37.37 -33.69 5.52
N HIS A 54 36.20 -34.31 5.39
CA HIS A 54 35.05 -33.70 4.71
C HIS A 54 34.64 -32.37 5.33
N MET A 55 34.56 -32.30 6.67
CA MET A 55 34.19 -31.08 7.39
C MET A 55 35.20 -29.95 7.14
N ASN A 56 36.49 -30.27 7.10
CA ASN A 56 37.54 -29.30 6.81
C ASN A 56 37.54 -28.86 5.34
N ASP A 57 37.50 -29.80 4.40
CA ASP A 57 37.55 -29.52 2.95
C ASP A 57 36.35 -28.70 2.47
N ARG A 58 35.18 -28.96 3.04
CA ARG A 58 33.92 -28.28 2.68
C ARG A 58 33.59 -27.12 3.61
N SER A 59 34.41 -26.84 4.62
CA SER A 59 34.14 -25.86 5.67
C SER A 59 32.77 -26.08 6.37
N HIS A 60 32.39 -27.35 6.56
CA HIS A 60 31.18 -27.76 7.27
C HIS A 60 31.39 -27.88 8.79
N CYS A 61 32.34 -27.10 9.34
CA CYS A 61 32.61 -26.99 10.77
C CYS A 61 31.66 -25.97 11.44
N LYS A 62 30.39 -25.97 11.06
CA LYS A 62 29.32 -25.10 11.58
C LYS A 62 28.07 -25.93 11.82
N LEU A 63 27.31 -25.54 12.84
CA LEU A 63 26.06 -26.21 13.18
C LEU A 63 24.97 -25.80 12.19
N PHE A 64 24.21 -26.76 11.69
CA PHE A 64 23.02 -26.49 10.88
C PHE A 64 21.80 -26.40 11.81
N THR A 65 21.19 -25.23 11.88
CA THR A 65 20.04 -24.93 12.75
C THR A 65 18.77 -24.59 11.99
N ASP A 66 18.76 -24.74 10.66
CA ASP A 66 17.57 -24.42 9.87
C ASP A 66 16.58 -25.61 9.89
N GLY A 67 15.30 -25.30 10.12
CA GLY A 67 14.21 -26.28 10.08
C GLY A 67 14.30 -27.33 11.19
N ASP A 68 14.02 -28.59 10.83
CA ASP A 68 13.90 -29.71 11.78
C ASP A 68 15.19 -30.00 12.57
N ALA A 69 16.35 -29.56 12.07
CA ALA A 69 17.62 -29.76 12.76
C ALA A 69 17.70 -28.98 14.09
N LEU A 70 16.98 -27.87 14.24
CA LEU A 70 16.93 -27.14 15.51
C LEU A 70 16.26 -27.96 16.61
N LEU A 71 15.27 -28.78 16.24
CA LEU A 71 14.51 -29.59 17.19
C LEU A 71 15.39 -30.65 17.87
N GLU A 72 16.39 -31.19 17.17
CA GLU A 72 17.38 -32.12 17.76
C GLU A 72 18.18 -31.49 18.91
N PHE A 73 18.34 -30.16 18.90
CA PHE A 73 19.13 -29.44 19.90
C PHE A 73 18.28 -28.74 20.95
N ALA A 74 16.94 -28.78 20.83
CA ALA A 74 16.03 -28.00 21.68
C ALA A 74 16.23 -28.27 23.18
N ASP A 75 16.53 -29.51 23.57
CA ASP A 75 16.75 -29.90 24.98
C ASP A 75 17.92 -29.19 25.65
N PHE A 76 18.88 -28.66 24.87
CA PHE A 76 20.06 -27.96 25.39
C PHE A 76 19.86 -26.44 25.54
N TYR A 77 18.74 -25.90 25.04
CA TYR A 77 18.45 -24.47 25.05
C TYR A 77 17.21 -24.16 25.87
N ASP A 78 17.24 -23.03 26.58
CA ASP A 78 16.11 -22.48 27.30
C ASP A 78 15.77 -21.09 26.78
N PHE A 79 14.73 -21.01 25.94
CA PHE A 79 14.25 -19.76 25.34
C PHE A 79 13.17 -19.06 26.16
N ARG A 80 12.83 -19.54 27.37
CA ARG A 80 11.74 -18.97 28.17
C ARG A 80 11.91 -17.46 28.43
N SER A 81 13.14 -17.02 28.64
CA SER A 81 13.49 -15.61 28.84
C SER A 81 13.32 -14.73 27.60
N SER A 82 13.17 -15.30 26.40
CA SER A 82 12.99 -14.55 25.15
C SER A 82 11.54 -14.10 24.92
N TYR A 83 10.57 -14.76 25.56
CA TYR A 83 9.16 -14.51 25.28
C TYR A 83 8.66 -13.24 25.98
N PRO A 84 7.98 -12.33 25.24
CA PRO A 84 7.31 -11.17 25.85
C PRO A 84 6.29 -11.64 26.90
N GLY A 85 6.44 -11.18 28.14
CA GLY A 85 5.53 -11.54 29.23
C GLY A 85 6.07 -12.53 30.26
N HIS A 86 7.25 -13.12 30.06
CA HIS A 86 7.85 -14.05 31.02
C HIS A 86 8.16 -13.38 32.37
N ARG A 87 7.51 -13.81 33.45
CA ARG A 87 7.84 -13.44 34.83
C ARG A 87 8.69 -14.54 35.46
N GLU A 88 9.76 -14.15 36.15
CA GLU A 88 10.61 -15.11 36.88
C GLU A 88 9.79 -15.80 37.98
N GLY A 89 9.43 -17.08 37.76
CA GLY A 89 8.71 -17.90 38.74
C GLY A 89 7.40 -18.57 38.26
N GLU A 90 7.00 -18.38 37.00
CA GLU A 90 5.86 -19.11 36.41
C GLU A 90 6.35 -20.43 35.78
N ASP A 91 5.91 -21.56 36.36
CA ASP A 91 6.22 -22.91 35.89
C ASP A 91 5.50 -23.22 34.56
N ALA A 92 6.12 -24.06 33.74
CA ALA A 92 5.76 -24.35 32.35
C ALA A 92 4.48 -25.17 32.12
N ASP A 93 3.55 -25.24 33.08
CA ASP A 93 2.30 -26.01 32.98
C ASP A 93 1.04 -25.12 32.84
N GLU A 94 1.18 -23.80 32.97
CA GLU A 94 0.09 -22.89 32.64
C GLU A 94 0.23 -22.48 31.17
N THR A 95 -0.60 -23.09 30.33
CA THR A 95 -0.94 -22.57 29.01
C THR A 95 -1.72 -21.27 29.21
N GLU A 96 -1.04 -20.23 29.69
CA GLU A 96 -1.53 -18.87 29.70
C GLU A 96 -1.68 -18.48 28.22
N GLU A 97 -2.92 -18.51 27.74
CA GLU A 97 -3.33 -17.87 26.49
C GLU A 97 -2.88 -16.41 26.59
N SER A 98 -1.71 -16.12 26.02
CA SER A 98 -1.16 -14.77 25.96
C SER A 98 -2.24 -13.83 25.44
N PRO A 99 -2.47 -12.66 26.08
CA PRO A 99 -3.44 -11.70 25.60
C PRO A 99 -3.11 -11.35 24.15
N PRO A 100 -4.09 -11.01 23.30
CA PRO A 100 -3.85 -10.77 21.88
C PRO A 100 -3.06 -9.47 21.71
N GLU A 101 -1.74 -9.53 21.93
CA GLU A 101 -0.80 -8.67 21.24
C GLU A 101 -1.15 -8.81 19.77
N ARG A 102 -1.52 -7.71 19.12
CA ARG A 102 -2.04 -7.68 17.74
C ARG A 102 -1.27 -8.69 16.89
N ALA A 103 -1.93 -9.79 16.54
CA ALA A 103 -1.28 -10.87 15.81
C ALA A 103 -0.68 -10.31 14.52
N LEU A 104 0.46 -10.85 14.10
CA LEU A 104 1.06 -10.54 12.81
C LEU A 104 0.00 -10.76 11.73
N GLU A 105 -0.50 -9.68 11.16
CA GLU A 105 -1.59 -9.69 10.19
C GLU A 105 -1.03 -9.24 8.84
N TYR A 106 -1.24 -10.07 7.83
CA TYR A 106 -0.89 -9.75 6.46
C TYR A 106 -2.16 -9.34 5.72
N ASP A 107 -2.19 -8.11 5.23
CA ASP A 107 -3.28 -7.62 4.39
C ASP A 107 -2.97 -7.93 2.92
N ASP A 108 -3.65 -8.93 2.38
CA ASP A 108 -3.51 -9.37 0.98
C ASP A 108 -3.86 -8.25 -0.02
N ASP A 109 -4.77 -7.35 0.32
CA ASP A 109 -5.26 -6.31 -0.59
C ASP A 109 -4.27 -5.14 -0.69
N THR A 110 -3.75 -4.68 0.45
CA THR A 110 -2.78 -3.56 0.48
C THR A 110 -1.33 -4.04 0.36
N THR A 111 -1.07 -5.35 0.48
CA THR A 111 0.27 -5.95 0.54
C THR A 111 1.12 -5.35 1.66
N GLU A 112 0.47 -5.02 2.78
CA GLU A 112 1.10 -4.49 3.99
C GLU A 112 1.14 -5.56 5.07
N LEU A 113 2.26 -5.63 5.79
CA LEU A 113 2.41 -6.44 6.99
C LEU A 113 2.23 -5.55 8.22
N LEU A 114 1.25 -5.88 9.05
CA LEU A 114 1.00 -5.22 10.33
C LEU A 114 1.75 -5.97 11.43
N LEU A 115 2.67 -5.27 12.10
CA LEU A 115 3.45 -5.84 13.20
C LEU A 115 2.69 -5.71 14.53
N PRO A 116 2.97 -6.58 15.52
CA PRO A 116 2.43 -6.45 16.88
C PRO A 116 2.76 -5.11 17.54
N SER A 117 3.89 -4.50 17.16
CA SER A 117 4.28 -3.15 17.57
C SER A 117 3.39 -2.04 17.00
N GLY A 118 2.46 -2.36 16.09
CA GLY A 118 1.60 -1.42 15.37
C GLY A 118 2.26 -0.77 14.15
N ALA A 119 3.53 -1.10 13.85
CA ALA A 119 4.20 -0.64 12.64
C ALA A 119 3.63 -1.33 11.39
N ARG A 120 3.56 -0.60 10.27
CA ARG A 120 3.17 -1.15 8.96
C ARG A 120 4.39 -1.26 8.07
N VAL A 121 4.65 -2.45 7.54
CA VAL A 121 5.77 -2.73 6.63
C VAL A 121 5.22 -3.03 5.25
N GLY A 122 5.56 -2.18 4.27
CA GLY A 122 5.10 -2.35 2.90
C GLY A 122 5.92 -3.36 2.08
N HIS A 123 5.31 -3.97 1.08
CA HIS A 123 5.97 -4.92 0.19
C HIS A 123 7.03 -4.28 -0.74
N ARG A 124 8.13 -5.02 -1.01
CA ARG A 124 9.24 -4.54 -1.87
C ARG A 124 8.82 -4.15 -3.29
N SER A 125 7.77 -4.77 -3.84
CA SER A 125 7.26 -4.46 -5.19
C SER A 125 6.71 -3.03 -5.29
N LEU A 126 6.26 -2.44 -4.18
CA LEU A 126 5.71 -1.09 -4.14
C LEU A 126 6.77 -0.02 -3.81
N MET A 127 8.06 -0.39 -3.72
CA MET A 127 9.14 0.53 -3.37
C MET A 127 9.24 1.75 -4.29
N ARG A 128 8.88 1.62 -5.58
CA ARG A 128 8.80 2.75 -6.52
C ARG A 128 7.79 3.80 -6.06
N TYR A 129 6.63 3.36 -5.59
CA TYR A 129 5.56 4.24 -5.10
C TYR A 129 5.87 4.79 -3.72
N TYR A 130 6.47 4.00 -2.83
CA TYR A 130 6.90 4.49 -1.51
C TYR A 130 7.98 5.57 -1.58
N LYS A 131 8.82 5.55 -2.64
CA LYS A 131 9.79 6.60 -2.91
C LYS A 131 9.19 7.83 -3.60
N GLN A 132 7.94 7.75 -4.08
CA GLN A 132 7.29 8.86 -4.75
C GLN A 132 6.91 9.94 -3.73
N ARG A 133 7.41 11.15 -3.97
CA ARG A 133 6.99 12.34 -3.21
C ARG A 133 5.96 13.07 -4.03
N PHE A 134 4.69 12.92 -3.68
CA PHE A 134 3.68 13.82 -4.21
C PHE A 134 3.97 15.22 -3.68
N GLY A 135 3.86 16.23 -4.56
CA GLY A 135 3.94 17.62 -4.10
C GLY A 135 2.89 17.87 -3.02
N LEU A 136 3.17 18.78 -2.10
CA LEU A 136 2.17 19.27 -1.14
C LEU A 136 0.91 19.60 -1.93
N SER A 137 -0.24 19.09 -1.47
CA SER A 137 -1.52 19.49 -2.05
C SER A 137 -1.57 21.01 -1.97
N ARG A 138 -1.43 21.67 -3.12
CA ARG A 138 -1.75 23.09 -3.20
C ARG A 138 -3.23 23.15 -2.88
N ALA A 139 -3.55 23.47 -1.63
CA ALA A 139 -4.84 24.02 -1.29
C ALA A 139 -4.96 25.25 -2.19
N VAL A 140 -5.65 25.08 -3.33
CA VAL A 140 -5.95 26.18 -4.22
C VAL A 140 -6.87 27.05 -3.39
N ALA A 141 -6.31 28.05 -2.72
CA ALA A 141 -7.09 29.11 -2.14
C ALA A 141 -7.90 29.66 -3.30
N VAL A 142 -9.21 29.35 -3.33
CA VAL A 142 -10.13 29.87 -4.31
C VAL A 142 -10.29 31.34 -3.98
N ALA A 143 -9.30 32.15 -4.37
CA ALA A 143 -9.44 33.57 -4.41
C ALA A 143 -10.59 33.83 -5.38
N LYS A 144 -11.74 34.24 -4.85
CA LYS A 144 -12.95 34.60 -5.62
C LYS A 144 -12.67 35.89 -6.40
N ASN A 145 -11.74 35.83 -7.33
CA ASN A 145 -11.37 36.95 -8.17
C ASN A 145 -12.21 36.85 -9.46
N GLN A 146 -13.43 37.38 -9.40
CA GLN A 146 -14.39 37.32 -10.52
C GLN A 146 -13.80 37.89 -11.82
N LYS A 147 -12.86 38.83 -11.72
CA LYS A 147 -12.15 39.42 -12.87
C LYS A 147 -11.09 38.50 -13.49
N ALA A 148 -10.58 37.50 -12.75
CA ALA A 148 -9.63 36.52 -13.28
C ALA A 148 -10.33 35.46 -14.16
N VAL A 149 -11.54 35.06 -13.78
CA VAL A 149 -12.36 34.09 -14.55
C VAL A 149 -12.63 34.61 -15.96
N GLY A 150 -12.95 35.89 -16.11
CA GLY A 150 -13.17 36.51 -17.42
C GLY A 150 -11.94 36.48 -18.33
N ARG A 151 -10.74 36.76 -17.78
CA ARG A 151 -9.47 36.71 -18.53
C ARG A 151 -9.13 35.29 -18.96
N VAL A 152 -9.31 34.31 -18.06
CA VAL A 152 -9.08 32.90 -18.35
C VAL A 152 -10.07 32.38 -19.41
N LEU A 153 -11.34 32.78 -19.34
CA LEU A 153 -12.33 32.46 -20.38
C LEU A 153 -12.00 33.06 -21.75
N GLN A 154 -11.41 34.26 -21.80
CA GLN A 154 -10.94 34.85 -23.05
C GLN A 154 -9.75 34.07 -23.64
N GLN A 155 -8.82 33.62 -22.80
CA GLN A 155 -7.71 32.76 -23.22
C GLN A 155 -8.21 31.41 -23.74
N TYR A 156 -9.17 30.78 -23.05
CA TYR A 156 -9.82 29.57 -23.52
C TYR A 156 -10.53 29.76 -24.87
N ARG A 157 -11.22 30.89 -25.07
CA ARG A 157 -11.83 31.23 -26.37
C ARG A 157 -10.79 31.40 -27.48
N ALA A 158 -9.65 32.03 -27.19
CA ALA A 158 -8.55 32.19 -28.14
C ALA A 158 -7.90 30.83 -28.49
N LEU A 159 -7.87 29.89 -27.55
CA LEU A 159 -7.42 28.51 -27.76
C LEU A 159 -8.47 27.62 -28.44
N GLY A 160 -9.61 28.17 -28.86
CA GLY A 160 -10.66 27.43 -29.56
C GLY A 160 -11.67 26.71 -28.66
N TYR A 161 -11.60 26.90 -27.33
CA TYR A 161 -12.67 26.43 -26.44
C TYR A 161 -13.89 27.35 -26.54
N THR A 162 -14.75 27.04 -27.49
CA THR A 162 -16.11 27.58 -27.56
C THR A 162 -17.00 26.61 -26.80
N GLY A 163 -17.29 26.88 -25.52
CA GLY A 163 -18.36 26.16 -24.83
C GLY A 163 -19.73 26.34 -25.54
N SER A 164 -20.84 26.04 -24.85
CA SER A 164 -22.23 26.20 -25.36
C SER A 164 -22.64 27.66 -25.73
N ALA A 165 -21.70 28.59 -25.80
CA ALA A 165 -21.91 29.99 -26.16
C ALA A 165 -22.41 30.17 -27.62
N GLY A 166 -22.10 29.25 -28.54
CA GLY A 166 -22.58 29.30 -29.92
C GLY A 166 -24.10 29.21 -30.01
N ALA A 167 -24.71 28.27 -29.28
CA ALA A 167 -26.16 28.10 -29.23
C ALA A 167 -26.88 29.28 -28.56
N ALA A 168 -26.26 29.90 -27.56
CA ALA A 168 -26.81 31.09 -26.89
C ALA A 168 -26.84 32.32 -27.82
N LEU A 169 -25.78 32.53 -28.62
CA LEU A 169 -25.72 33.62 -29.60
C LEU A 169 -26.73 33.45 -30.73
N VAL A 170 -26.92 32.22 -31.23
CA VAL A 170 -27.95 31.90 -32.24
C VAL A 170 -29.35 32.15 -31.67
N ARG A 171 -29.65 31.65 -30.47
CA ARG A 171 -30.94 31.88 -29.79
C ARG A 171 -31.24 33.37 -29.60
N GLN A 172 -30.25 34.19 -29.29
CA GLN A 172 -30.43 35.63 -29.10
C GLN A 172 -30.77 36.34 -30.42
N ARG A 173 -30.12 35.95 -31.54
CA ARG A 173 -30.43 36.47 -32.87
C ARG A 173 -31.84 36.08 -33.32
N ASP A 174 -32.22 34.83 -33.10
CA ASP A 174 -33.56 34.33 -33.44
C ASP A 174 -34.65 35.07 -32.66
N MET A 175 -34.42 35.31 -31.37
CA MET A 175 -35.36 36.06 -30.53
C MET A 175 -35.54 37.51 -31.01
N GLN A 176 -34.46 38.17 -31.43
CA GLN A 176 -34.54 39.52 -32.01
C GLN A 176 -35.30 39.56 -33.35
N TYR A 177 -35.18 38.51 -34.18
CA TYR A 177 -35.94 38.38 -35.42
C TYR A 177 -37.44 38.18 -35.13
N VAL A 178 -37.77 37.28 -34.21
CA VAL A 178 -39.15 37.01 -33.79
C VAL A 178 -39.82 38.28 -33.23
N GLN A 179 -39.12 39.04 -32.38
CA GLN A 179 -39.63 40.31 -31.84
C GLN A 179 -39.92 41.34 -32.93
N ARG A 180 -39.02 41.49 -33.92
CA ARG A 180 -39.22 42.39 -35.07
C ARG A 180 -40.41 41.98 -35.93
N MET A 181 -40.57 40.68 -36.20
CA MET A 181 -41.70 40.19 -36.99
C MET A 181 -43.03 40.39 -36.25
N LYS A 182 -43.05 40.15 -34.93
CA LYS A 182 -44.22 40.37 -34.09
C LYS A 182 -44.63 41.85 -34.06
N SER A 183 -43.69 42.78 -33.90
CA SER A 183 -44.00 44.22 -33.88
C SER A 183 -44.54 44.70 -35.23
N LYS A 184 -43.92 44.27 -36.34
CA LYS A 184 -44.40 44.57 -37.70
C LYS A 184 -45.81 44.05 -37.94
N TRP A 185 -46.10 42.83 -37.50
CA TRP A 185 -47.42 42.24 -37.64
C TRP A 185 -48.48 42.96 -36.78
N MET A 186 -48.16 43.29 -35.53
CA MET A 186 -49.05 44.06 -34.65
C MET A 186 -49.40 45.43 -35.25
N LEU A 187 -48.40 46.14 -35.79
CA LEU A 187 -48.62 47.43 -36.45
C LEU A 187 -49.50 47.29 -37.69
N LYS A 188 -49.22 46.30 -38.55
CA LYS A 188 -50.04 46.03 -39.75
C LYS A 188 -51.49 45.69 -39.38
N MET A 189 -51.69 44.88 -38.36
CA MET A 189 -53.02 44.49 -37.89
C MET A 189 -53.75 45.70 -37.26
N GLY A 190 -53.06 46.49 -36.44
CA GLY A 190 -53.61 47.72 -35.85
C GLY A 190 -54.05 48.74 -36.89
N MET A 191 -53.22 49.00 -37.90
CA MET A 191 -53.58 49.90 -39.01
C MET A 191 -54.78 49.38 -39.80
N LYS A 192 -54.88 48.07 -40.04
CA LYS A 192 -56.04 47.47 -40.72
C LYS A 192 -57.31 47.56 -39.87
N ASN A 193 -57.17 47.41 -38.55
CA ASN A 193 -58.27 47.50 -37.59
C ASN A 193 -58.95 48.87 -37.57
N ASN A 194 -58.26 49.95 -37.92
CA ASN A 194 -58.87 51.29 -38.01
C ASN A 194 -60.05 51.31 -38.98
N ALA A 195 -59.99 50.58 -40.10
CA ALA A 195 -61.08 50.47 -41.06
C ALA A 195 -62.01 49.28 -40.77
N THR A 196 -61.45 48.12 -40.38
CA THR A 196 -62.26 46.89 -40.22
C THR A 196 -63.07 46.85 -38.92
N LYS A 197 -62.66 47.55 -37.86
CA LYS A 197 -63.35 47.53 -36.55
C LYS A 197 -64.29 48.71 -36.34
N GLN A 198 -64.11 49.81 -37.08
CA GLN A 198 -64.94 51.01 -36.95
C GLN A 198 -66.09 51.03 -37.98
N MET A 199 -66.85 49.92 -38.10
CA MET A 199 -67.89 49.77 -39.13
C MET A 199 -69.07 50.76 -39.00
N HIS A 200 -69.36 51.21 -37.78
CA HIS A 200 -70.43 52.17 -37.48
C HIS A 200 -69.87 53.44 -36.84
N PHE A 201 -68.75 53.94 -37.36
CA PHE A 201 -68.13 55.17 -36.88
C PHE A 201 -69.04 56.38 -37.16
N ARG A 202 -69.37 57.15 -36.12
CA ARG A 202 -70.18 58.38 -36.22
C ARG A 202 -69.25 59.60 -36.18
N PRO A 203 -69.17 60.41 -37.26
CA PRO A 203 -68.40 61.65 -37.22
C PRO A 203 -69.04 62.67 -36.27
N GLN A 204 -68.22 63.37 -35.49
CA GLN A 204 -68.67 64.32 -34.47
C GLN A 204 -69.06 65.69 -35.03
N VAL A 205 -68.46 66.09 -36.16
CA VAL A 205 -68.78 67.33 -36.87
C VAL A 205 -69.46 66.98 -38.18
N LEU A 206 -70.66 67.52 -38.39
CA LEU A 206 -71.40 67.43 -39.64
C LEU A 206 -71.28 68.80 -40.31
N PHE A 207 -70.71 68.82 -41.51
CA PHE A 207 -70.67 70.01 -42.36
C PHE A 207 -71.97 70.16 -43.12
#